data_AF-A0A1I8JKL0-F1
#
_entry.id   AF-A0A1I8JKL0-F1
#
_cell.length_a   1.000
_cell.length_b   1.000
_cell.length_c   1.000
_cell.angle_alpha   90.00
_cell.angle_beta   90.00
_cell.angle_gamma   90.00
#
_symmetry.space_group_name_H-M   'P 1'
#
loop_
_entity.id
_entity.type
_entity.pdbx_description
1 polymer ?
#
loop_
_entity_poly.entity_id
_entity_poly.type
_entity_poly.pdbx_seq_one_letter_code
_entity_poly.pdbx_strand_id
1 'polypeptide(L)'
;MKKPEQQTDPLQFMLPFSGRVWTCMLLAWLLTSLLMLVCARLSPYEWYSHNDCVPVVENQFGALNSMWFTIGSLMQQGSELAPRASSTRMVATTWWFFTLLLISSYTANLAAFLTTSRLGNIDSVEALASQSKVKFGCPVGGAMYNFFKNSRIPLYRRMWDSMVSWSAKNESFVRKTSEGIGRVREGGYAYILESTFNQYYRERDCELTQIGGIFNPSSYAFAVPQGNAFLKEELGEVILQLHKEQFIEDLSNAWIKRFNLTGPPCSEAVDDASPTGTMEVASFGGVFIALMIGLGVAVLLCFVELLWRCRTLALRT
;
A
#
# COMPACT_ATOMS: atom_id res chain seq x y z
N MET A 1 14.32 -10.51 7.49
CA MET A 1 14.60 -9.52 6.42
C MET A 1 14.50 -8.13 7.03
N LYS A 2 15.01 -7.07 6.38
CA LYS A 2 14.70 -5.70 6.80
C LYS A 2 13.22 -5.44 6.58
N LYS A 3 12.58 -4.73 7.51
CA LYS A 3 11.25 -4.18 7.34
C LYS A 3 11.25 -3.36 6.05
N PRO A 4 10.37 -3.66 5.09
CA PRO A 4 10.30 -2.86 3.88
C PRO A 4 9.96 -1.43 4.28
N GLU A 5 10.77 -0.49 3.83
CA GLU A 5 10.45 0.93 3.94
C GLU A 5 9.19 1.14 3.11
N GLN A 6 8.12 1.61 3.75
CA GLN A 6 6.86 1.84 3.08
C GLN A 6 7.05 3.04 2.16
N GLN A 7 7.40 2.78 0.91
CA GLN A 7 7.62 3.81 -0.09
C GLN A 7 6.25 4.47 -0.38
N THR A 8 6.02 5.61 0.26
CA THR A 8 4.81 6.40 0.11
C THR A 8 4.95 7.24 -1.15
N ASP A 9 4.46 6.70 -2.27
CA ASP A 9 4.38 7.48 -3.50
C ASP A 9 3.36 8.63 -3.30
N PRO A 10 3.74 9.91 -3.50
CA PRO A 10 2.85 11.05 -3.24
C PRO A 10 1.60 11.06 -4.15
N LEU A 11 1.62 10.29 -5.24
CA LEU A 11 0.51 10.12 -6.19
C LEU A 11 -0.30 8.84 -5.95
N GLN A 12 -0.22 8.25 -4.76
CA GLN A 12 -0.93 7.01 -4.41
C GLN A 12 -2.44 7.09 -4.67
N PHE A 13 -3.04 8.28 -4.56
CA PHE A 13 -4.45 8.51 -4.84
C PHE A 13 -4.84 8.30 -6.33
N MET A 14 -3.92 8.41 -7.29
CA MET A 14 -4.24 8.18 -8.70
C MET A 14 -4.19 6.69 -9.11
N LEU A 15 -3.54 5.85 -8.30
CA LEU A 15 -3.29 4.43 -8.58
C LEU A 15 -4.53 3.51 -8.66
N PRO A 16 -5.68 3.78 -8.00
CA PRO A 16 -6.85 2.91 -8.08
C PRO A 16 -7.40 2.74 -9.51
N PHE A 17 -7.11 3.70 -10.40
CA PHE A 17 -7.50 3.66 -11.80
C PHE A 17 -6.29 3.70 -12.72
N SER A 18 -6.29 2.82 -13.72
CA SER A 18 -5.30 2.85 -14.80
C SER A 18 -5.45 4.13 -15.64
N GLY A 19 -4.36 4.61 -16.22
CA GLY A 19 -4.38 5.76 -17.14
C GLY A 19 -5.43 5.66 -18.25
N ARG A 20 -5.74 4.43 -18.71
CA ARG A 20 -6.81 4.20 -19.71
C ARG A 20 -8.19 4.59 -19.18
N VAL A 21 -8.49 4.28 -17.93
CA VAL A 21 -9.77 4.63 -17.29
C VAL A 21 -9.89 6.15 -17.16
N TRP A 22 -8.80 6.81 -16.74
CA TRP A 22 -8.73 8.28 -16.71
C TRP A 22 -8.99 8.92 -18.07
N THR A 23 -8.41 8.37 -19.16
CA THR A 23 -8.68 8.88 -20.52
C THR A 23 -10.12 8.65 -20.95
N CYS A 24 -10.71 7.49 -20.65
CA CYS A 24 -12.11 7.22 -20.96
C CYS A 24 -13.06 8.13 -20.17
N MET A 25 -12.73 8.42 -18.91
CA MET A 25 -13.47 9.36 -18.07
C MET A 25 -13.46 10.78 -18.63
N LEU A 26 -12.29 11.26 -19.08
CA LEU A 26 -12.18 12.57 -19.75
C LEU A 26 -13.04 12.63 -21.03
N LEU A 27 -12.99 11.59 -21.86
CA LEU A 27 -13.78 11.51 -23.09
C LEU A 27 -15.29 11.44 -22.80
N ALA A 28 -15.70 10.65 -21.80
CA ALA A 28 -17.09 10.57 -21.37
C ALA A 28 -17.61 11.91 -20.85
N TRP A 29 -16.79 12.63 -20.07
CA TRP A 29 -17.12 13.97 -19.60
C TRP A 29 -17.32 14.97 -20.75
N LEU A 30 -16.41 15.00 -21.73
CA LEU A 30 -16.55 15.86 -22.91
C LEU A 30 -17.79 15.51 -23.74
N LEU A 31 -18.04 14.21 -23.95
CA LEU A 31 -19.20 13.72 -24.69
C LEU A 31 -20.51 14.12 -24.00
N THR A 32 -20.64 13.89 -22.69
CA THR A 32 -21.83 14.27 -21.93
C THR A 32 -22.05 15.78 -21.93
N SER A 33 -20.97 16.57 -21.81
CA SER A 33 -21.06 18.04 -21.88
C SER A 33 -21.55 18.52 -23.24
N LEU A 34 -21.07 17.90 -24.32
CA LEU A 34 -21.52 18.17 -25.68
C LEU A 34 -22.99 17.77 -25.88
N LEU A 35 -23.39 16.57 -25.41
CA LEU A 35 -24.78 16.12 -25.51
C LEU A 35 -25.73 17.02 -24.71
N MET A 36 -25.33 17.46 -23.51
CA MET A 36 -26.09 18.44 -22.73
C MET A 36 -26.25 19.76 -23.50
N LEU A 37 -25.18 20.28 -24.11
CA LEU A 37 -25.23 21.49 -24.92
C LEU A 37 -26.19 21.33 -26.12
N VAL A 38 -26.05 20.23 -26.88
CA VAL A 38 -26.88 19.95 -28.06
C VAL A 38 -28.35 19.80 -27.67
N CYS A 39 -28.64 18.98 -26.66
CA CYS A 39 -30.01 18.80 -26.18
C CYS A 39 -30.59 20.11 -25.68
N ALA A 40 -29.85 20.90 -24.90
CA ALA A 40 -30.34 22.16 -24.36
C ALA A 40 -30.58 23.22 -25.45
N ARG A 41 -29.80 23.23 -26.53
CA ARG A 41 -30.00 24.15 -27.66
C ARG A 41 -31.17 23.73 -28.55
N LEU A 42 -31.38 22.43 -28.74
CA LEU A 42 -32.45 21.89 -29.58
C LEU A 42 -33.82 21.88 -28.88
N SER A 43 -33.85 21.72 -27.55
CA SER A 43 -35.12 21.66 -26.82
C SER A 43 -35.70 23.05 -26.59
N PRO A 44 -36.90 23.36 -27.12
CA PRO A 44 -37.53 24.69 -26.95
C PRO A 44 -37.89 24.99 -25.50
N TYR A 45 -38.09 23.96 -24.67
CA TYR A 45 -38.46 24.09 -23.25
C TYR A 45 -37.31 24.58 -22.33
N GLU A 46 -36.07 24.61 -22.82
CA GLU A 46 -34.93 25.21 -22.09
C GLU A 46 -34.79 26.71 -22.32
N TRP A 47 -35.45 27.24 -23.36
CA TRP A 47 -35.48 28.66 -23.65
C TRP A 47 -36.60 29.30 -22.83
N TYR A 48 -36.25 30.05 -21.78
CA TYR A 48 -37.23 30.66 -20.89
C TYR A 48 -36.86 32.10 -20.55
N SER A 49 -37.86 32.95 -20.31
CA SER A 49 -37.61 34.29 -19.81
C SER A 49 -37.50 34.28 -18.29
N HIS A 50 -36.42 34.84 -17.75
CA HIS A 50 -36.25 34.98 -16.30
C HIS A 50 -37.22 36.02 -15.70
N ASN A 51 -37.63 37.02 -16.49
CA ASN A 51 -38.54 38.09 -16.08
C ASN A 51 -39.74 38.18 -17.02
N ASP A 52 -40.95 38.07 -16.47
CA ASP A 52 -42.20 38.17 -17.25
C ASP A 52 -42.37 39.54 -17.94
N CYS A 53 -41.64 40.56 -17.50
CA CYS A 53 -41.71 41.93 -18.03
C CYS A 53 -40.84 42.16 -19.29
N VAL A 54 -39.93 41.25 -19.63
CA VAL A 54 -39.06 41.37 -20.82
C VAL A 54 -39.08 40.05 -21.60
N PRO A 55 -39.50 40.03 -22.88
CA PRO A 55 -39.61 38.80 -23.67
C PRO A 55 -38.25 38.34 -24.24
N VAL A 56 -37.19 38.37 -23.43
CA VAL A 56 -35.89 37.83 -23.81
C VAL A 56 -35.80 36.41 -23.27
N VAL A 57 -35.86 35.44 -24.18
CA VAL A 57 -35.66 34.03 -23.84
C VAL A 57 -34.16 33.75 -23.71
N GLU A 58 -33.74 33.27 -22.56
CA GLU A 58 -32.35 32.91 -22.29
C GLU A 58 -32.22 31.42 -22.10
N ASN A 59 -31.09 30.87 -22.54
CA ASN A 59 -30.70 29.49 -22.33
C ASN A 59 -29.49 29.47 -21.40
N GLN A 60 -29.65 28.89 -20.21
CA GLN A 60 -28.62 28.83 -19.18
C GLN A 60 -27.44 27.91 -19.57
N PHE A 61 -27.68 26.94 -20.46
CA PHE A 61 -26.68 25.97 -20.91
C PHE A 61 -25.92 26.48 -22.14
N GLY A 62 -24.91 27.31 -21.90
CA GLY A 62 -23.80 27.55 -22.84
C GLY A 62 -22.74 26.45 -22.77
N ALA A 63 -21.77 26.43 -23.69
CA ALA A 63 -20.74 25.38 -23.74
C ALA A 63 -19.96 25.25 -22.42
N LEU A 64 -19.54 26.37 -21.84
CA LEU A 64 -18.83 26.40 -20.54
C LEU A 64 -19.76 26.03 -19.38
N ASN A 65 -21.02 26.46 -19.39
CA ASN A 65 -21.99 26.14 -18.35
C ASN A 65 -22.39 24.66 -18.37
N SER A 66 -22.47 24.04 -19.55
CA SER A 66 -22.66 22.60 -19.69
C SER A 66 -21.47 21.80 -19.17
N MET A 67 -20.23 22.25 -19.43
CA MET A 67 -19.02 21.66 -18.85
C MET A 67 -18.95 21.84 -17.32
N TRP A 68 -19.38 23.00 -16.82
CA TRP A 68 -19.43 23.31 -15.39
C TRP A 68 -20.46 22.44 -14.65
N PHE A 69 -21.64 22.23 -15.24
CA PHE A 69 -22.67 21.34 -14.72
C PHE A 69 -22.18 19.87 -14.61
N THR A 70 -21.53 19.36 -15.66
CA THR A 70 -21.07 17.96 -15.70
C THR A 70 -19.87 17.71 -14.80
N ILE A 71 -18.94 18.66 -14.66
CA ILE A 71 -17.81 18.53 -13.73
C ILE A 71 -18.26 18.66 -12.27
N GLY A 72 -19.19 19.58 -11.96
CA GLY A 72 -19.75 19.73 -10.61
C GLY A 72 -20.41 18.43 -10.13
N SER A 73 -21.28 17.85 -10.96
CA SER A 73 -21.93 16.57 -10.64
C SER A 73 -20.95 15.39 -10.51
N LEU A 74 -19.86 15.37 -11.27
CA LEU A 74 -18.79 14.37 -11.11
C LEU A 74 -18.04 14.54 -9.77
N MET A 75 -17.85 15.77 -9.31
CA MET A 75 -17.27 16.08 -8.01
C MET A 75 -18.27 15.94 -6.84
N GLN A 76 -19.49 15.47 -7.10
CA GLN A 76 -20.61 15.43 -6.14
C GLN A 76 -20.96 16.82 -5.57
N GLN A 77 -20.66 17.88 -6.32
CA GLN A 77 -21.07 19.24 -6.01
C GLN A 77 -22.31 19.61 -6.82
N GLY A 78 -23.31 20.18 -6.16
CA GLY A 78 -24.48 20.73 -6.83
C GLY A 78 -24.10 21.96 -7.66
N SER A 79 -24.82 22.19 -8.76
CA SER A 79 -24.76 23.44 -9.52
C SER A 79 -26.07 24.19 -9.39
N GLU A 80 -26.03 25.52 -9.48
CA GLU A 80 -27.24 26.35 -9.56
C GLU A 80 -27.99 26.17 -10.89
N LEU A 81 -27.30 25.64 -11.91
CA LEU A 81 -27.86 25.29 -13.21
C LEU A 81 -28.71 24.02 -13.09
N ALA A 82 -29.98 24.09 -13.48
CA ALA A 82 -30.92 22.98 -13.39
C ALA A 82 -31.60 22.71 -14.75
N PRO A 83 -31.50 21.48 -15.30
CA PRO A 83 -32.17 21.12 -16.54
C PRO A 83 -33.69 21.10 -16.37
N ARG A 84 -34.41 21.73 -17.31
CA ARG A 84 -35.86 21.87 -17.29
C ARG A 84 -36.56 20.92 -18.24
N ALA A 85 -36.02 20.75 -19.45
CA ALA A 85 -36.59 19.87 -20.45
C ALA A 85 -36.43 18.39 -20.05
N SER A 86 -37.37 17.55 -20.47
CA SER A 86 -37.31 16.10 -20.19
C SER A 86 -36.08 15.44 -20.84
N SER A 87 -35.64 15.92 -22.00
CA SER A 87 -34.45 15.41 -22.71
C SER A 87 -33.15 15.69 -21.95
N THR A 88 -32.94 16.93 -21.49
CA THR A 88 -31.76 17.33 -20.71
C THR A 88 -31.75 16.67 -19.33
N ARG A 89 -32.92 16.50 -18.70
CA ARG A 89 -33.06 15.72 -17.45
C ARG A 89 -32.66 14.25 -17.63
N MET A 90 -32.99 13.64 -18.77
CA MET A 90 -32.59 12.25 -19.05
C MET A 90 -31.07 12.12 -19.18
N VAL A 91 -30.43 13.03 -19.91
CA VAL A 91 -28.97 13.08 -20.03
C VAL A 91 -28.31 13.29 -18.67
N ALA A 92 -28.80 14.26 -17.87
CA ALA A 92 -28.29 14.52 -16.53
C ALA A 92 -28.45 13.31 -15.59
N THR A 93 -29.61 12.64 -15.62
CA THR A 93 -29.88 11.46 -14.78
C THR A 93 -28.96 10.29 -15.15
N THR A 94 -28.75 10.08 -16.45
CA THR A 94 -27.83 9.04 -16.94
C THR A 94 -26.39 9.34 -16.53
N TRP A 95 -25.97 10.60 -16.61
CA TRP A 95 -24.67 11.05 -16.14
C TRP A 95 -24.50 10.84 -14.63
N TRP A 96 -25.48 11.24 -13.83
CA TRP A 96 -25.44 11.06 -12.37
C TRP A 96 -25.36 9.60 -11.95
N PHE A 97 -26.09 8.72 -12.65
CA PHE A 97 -25.99 7.29 -12.40
C PHE A 97 -24.58 6.76 -12.72
N PHE A 98 -24.00 7.19 -13.84
CA PHE A 98 -22.63 6.84 -14.21
C PHE A 98 -21.60 7.36 -13.19
N THR A 99 -21.69 8.62 -12.76
CA THR A 99 -20.75 9.21 -11.80
C THR A 99 -20.85 8.53 -10.44
N LEU A 100 -22.05 8.19 -9.97
CA LEU A 100 -22.25 7.43 -8.74
C LEU A 100 -21.51 6.09 -8.79
N LEU A 101 -21.73 5.29 -9.84
CA LEU A 101 -21.06 4.00 -10.01
C LEU A 101 -19.54 4.14 -10.09
N LEU A 102 -19.05 5.15 -10.82
CA LEU A 102 -17.63 5.41 -10.97
C LEU A 102 -16.96 5.74 -9.63
N ILE A 103 -17.57 6.63 -8.85
CA ILE A 103 -17.04 7.05 -7.55
C ILE A 103 -17.10 5.90 -6.55
N SER A 104 -18.20 5.14 -6.50
CA SER A 104 -18.30 3.95 -5.64
C SER A 104 -17.23 2.90 -5.99
N SER A 105 -16.94 2.69 -7.27
CA SER A 105 -15.86 1.79 -7.68
C SER A 105 -14.48 2.34 -7.32
N TYR A 106 -14.27 3.65 -7.47
CA TYR A 106 -13.01 4.31 -7.08
C TYR A 106 -12.74 4.17 -5.59
N THR A 107 -13.73 4.46 -4.74
CA THR A 107 -13.59 4.39 -3.28
C THR A 107 -13.39 2.94 -2.82
N ALA A 108 -14.09 1.98 -3.42
CA ALA A 108 -13.89 0.55 -3.14
C ALA A 108 -12.47 0.08 -3.52
N ASN A 109 -11.99 0.43 -4.71
CA ASN A 109 -10.65 0.06 -5.17
C ASN A 109 -9.55 0.76 -4.38
N LEU A 110 -9.74 2.03 -4.01
CA LEU A 110 -8.83 2.76 -3.14
C LEU A 110 -8.75 2.10 -1.76
N ALA A 111 -9.89 1.74 -1.16
CA ALA A 111 -9.91 1.03 0.12
C ALA A 111 -9.20 -0.33 0.03
N ALA A 112 -9.47 -1.11 -1.02
CA ALA A 112 -8.77 -2.37 -1.27
C ALA A 112 -7.26 -2.19 -1.51
N PHE A 113 -6.85 -1.10 -2.17
CA PHE A 113 -5.45 -0.78 -2.39
C PHE A 113 -4.74 -0.40 -1.09
N LEU A 114 -5.38 0.39 -0.23
CA LEU A 114 -4.82 0.77 1.08
C LEU A 114 -4.70 -0.41 2.04
N THR A 115 -5.49 -1.47 1.86
CA THR A 115 -5.32 -2.73 2.61
C THR A 115 -4.29 -3.66 1.97
N THR A 116 -4.26 -3.80 0.65
CA THR A 116 -3.32 -4.71 -0.05
C THR A 116 -1.90 -4.18 -0.17
N SER A 117 -1.68 -2.86 -0.19
CA SER A 117 -0.34 -2.27 -0.07
C SER A 117 0.34 -2.61 1.27
N ARG A 118 -0.43 -3.07 2.26
CA ARG A 118 0.10 -3.66 3.51
C ARG A 118 0.48 -5.15 3.35
N LEU A 119 -0.02 -5.83 2.32
CA LEU A 119 0.23 -7.23 1.97
C LEU A 119 1.18 -7.40 0.76
N GLY A 120 1.80 -6.32 0.25
CA GLY A 120 2.80 -6.39 -0.83
C GLY A 120 4.16 -6.96 -0.39
N ASN A 121 4.20 -7.70 0.72
CA ASN A 121 5.42 -8.21 1.30
C ASN A 121 5.66 -9.67 0.88
N ILE A 122 6.94 -10.05 0.86
CA ILE A 122 7.32 -11.45 0.70
C ILE A 122 6.85 -12.14 1.98
N ASP A 123 5.65 -12.70 1.96
CA ASP A 123 5.00 -13.25 3.15
C ASP A 123 5.26 -14.75 3.32
N SER A 124 5.75 -15.42 2.27
CA SER A 124 6.01 -16.86 2.30
C SER A 124 7.39 -17.23 1.72
N VAL A 125 7.86 -18.42 2.08
CA VAL A 125 9.13 -18.97 1.60
C VAL A 125 9.07 -19.27 0.10
N GLU A 126 7.89 -19.65 -0.41
CA GLU A 126 7.64 -19.87 -1.84
C GLU A 126 7.76 -18.57 -2.63
N ALA A 127 7.18 -17.48 -2.10
CA ALA A 127 7.30 -16.14 -2.69
C ALA A 127 8.76 -15.67 -2.67
N LEU A 128 9.52 -15.98 -1.61
CA LEU A 128 10.95 -15.68 -1.54
C LEU A 128 11.76 -16.48 -2.57
N ALA A 129 11.38 -17.74 -2.82
CA ALA A 129 12.08 -18.64 -3.73
C ALA A 129 11.76 -18.39 -5.21
N SER A 130 10.59 -17.81 -5.53
CA SER A 130 10.18 -17.53 -6.92
C SER A 130 10.83 -16.27 -7.49
N GLN A 131 11.25 -15.34 -6.62
CA GLN A 131 11.88 -14.08 -6.99
C GLN A 131 13.41 -14.16 -6.88
N SER A 132 14.12 -13.29 -7.61
CA SER A 132 15.60 -13.24 -7.63
C SER A 132 16.19 -11.90 -7.16
N LYS A 133 15.33 -10.94 -6.77
CA LYS A 133 15.65 -9.57 -6.35
C LYS A 133 16.27 -9.55 -4.95
N VAL A 134 15.67 -10.26 -4.00
CA VAL A 134 16.16 -10.45 -2.63
C VAL A 134 16.98 -11.72 -2.59
N LYS A 135 18.28 -11.58 -2.28
CA LYS A 135 19.17 -12.72 -2.07
C LYS A 135 18.88 -13.35 -0.72
N PHE A 136 19.20 -14.62 -0.56
CA PHE A 136 19.00 -15.30 0.72
C PHE A 136 20.11 -16.31 0.99
N GLY A 137 20.29 -16.62 2.27
CA GLY A 137 21.34 -17.54 2.71
C GLY A 137 21.25 -17.89 4.18
N CYS A 138 22.17 -18.77 4.59
CA CYS A 138 22.23 -19.37 5.93
C CYS A 138 23.70 -19.51 6.37
N PRO A 139 23.97 -19.81 7.65
CA PRO A 139 25.34 -19.96 8.12
C PRO A 139 26.01 -21.23 7.57
N VAL A 140 27.24 -21.10 7.06
CA VAL A 140 28.01 -22.23 6.51
C VAL A 140 28.26 -23.28 7.59
N GLY A 141 27.98 -24.54 7.26
CA GLY A 141 28.20 -25.67 8.18
C GLY A 141 27.14 -25.84 9.27
N GLY A 142 26.10 -24.99 9.30
CA GLY A 142 24.99 -25.12 10.23
C GLY A 142 23.96 -26.19 9.84
N ALA A 143 22.99 -26.45 10.72
CA ALA A 143 21.91 -27.41 10.46
C ALA A 143 21.10 -27.05 9.20
N MET A 144 20.78 -25.76 9.02
CA MET A 144 20.05 -25.27 7.84
C MET A 144 20.84 -25.46 6.54
N TYR A 145 22.17 -25.30 6.57
CA TYR A 145 23.03 -25.55 5.41
C TYR A 145 22.93 -27.01 4.95
N ASN A 146 23.03 -27.95 5.90
CA ASN A 146 22.89 -29.37 5.61
C ASN A 146 21.46 -29.76 5.19
N PHE A 147 20.45 -29.12 5.77
CA PHE A 147 19.04 -29.31 5.38
C PHE A 147 18.82 -28.97 3.91
N PHE A 148 19.23 -27.78 3.47
CA PHE A 148 19.05 -27.38 2.07
C PHE A 148 19.88 -28.23 1.11
N LYS A 149 21.12 -28.56 1.47
CA LYS A 149 22.00 -29.43 0.67
C LYS A 149 21.42 -30.83 0.43
N ASN A 150 20.80 -31.42 1.45
CA ASN A 150 20.30 -32.80 1.40
C ASN A 150 18.79 -32.88 1.09
N SER A 151 18.13 -31.73 0.86
CA SER A 151 16.68 -31.69 0.68
C SER A 151 16.24 -32.36 -0.63
N ARG A 152 15.16 -33.15 -0.55
CA ARG A 152 14.52 -33.79 -1.71
C ARG A 152 13.34 -32.99 -2.27
N ILE A 153 12.88 -31.98 -1.54
CA ILE A 153 11.72 -31.17 -1.91
C ILE A 153 12.12 -30.21 -3.04
N PRO A 154 11.39 -30.15 -4.17
CA PRO A 154 11.77 -29.34 -5.34
C PRO A 154 11.92 -27.84 -5.04
N LEU A 155 11.14 -27.30 -4.10
CA LEU A 155 11.22 -25.91 -3.66
C LEU A 155 12.58 -25.63 -3.00
N TYR A 156 12.95 -26.40 -1.98
CA TYR A 156 14.18 -26.21 -1.22
C TYR A 156 15.44 -26.53 -2.04
N ARG A 157 15.34 -27.47 -2.99
CA ARG A 157 16.42 -27.72 -3.96
C ARG A 157 16.66 -26.51 -4.85
N ARG A 158 15.61 -25.89 -5.39
CA ARG A 158 15.72 -24.64 -6.17
C ARG A 158 16.32 -23.50 -5.35
N MET A 159 15.92 -23.38 -4.08
CA MET A 159 16.53 -22.41 -3.17
C MET A 159 18.01 -22.70 -2.95
N TRP A 160 18.38 -23.96 -2.73
CA TRP A 160 19.78 -24.36 -2.59
C TRP A 160 20.61 -24.03 -3.83
N ASP A 161 20.13 -24.39 -5.03
CA ASP A 161 20.81 -24.10 -6.29
C ASP A 161 21.02 -22.58 -6.47
N SER A 162 20.01 -21.79 -6.08
CA SER A 162 20.10 -20.32 -6.07
C SER A 162 21.17 -19.83 -5.07
N MET A 163 21.16 -20.32 -3.83
CA MET A 163 22.18 -19.97 -2.82
C MET A 163 23.59 -20.33 -3.30
N VAL A 164 23.77 -21.50 -3.91
CA VAL A 164 25.07 -21.95 -4.45
C VAL A 164 25.51 -21.04 -5.59
N SER A 165 24.61 -20.66 -6.50
CA SER A 165 24.93 -19.76 -7.62
C SER A 165 25.42 -18.38 -7.14
N TRP A 166 24.84 -17.85 -6.05
CA TRP A 166 25.21 -16.57 -5.46
C TRP A 166 26.44 -16.67 -4.54
N SER A 167 26.80 -17.89 -4.11
CA SER A 167 27.96 -18.13 -3.25
C SER A 167 29.28 -17.72 -3.92
N ALA A 168 29.37 -17.79 -5.25
CA ALA A 168 30.56 -17.38 -5.99
C ALA A 168 30.92 -15.90 -5.79
N LYS A 169 29.90 -15.05 -5.53
CA LYS A 169 30.06 -13.62 -5.24
C LYS A 169 30.02 -13.30 -3.75
N ASN A 170 30.01 -14.32 -2.89
CA ASN A 170 29.82 -14.18 -1.44
C ASN A 170 28.49 -13.49 -1.06
N GLU A 171 27.44 -13.63 -1.89
CA GLU A 171 26.14 -12.93 -1.72
C GLU A 171 25.07 -13.78 -1.00
N SER A 172 25.33 -15.07 -0.75
CA SER A 172 24.40 -15.99 -0.07
C SER A 172 24.86 -16.37 1.33
N PHE A 173 25.80 -17.29 1.46
CA PHE A 173 26.16 -17.86 2.76
C PHE A 173 26.98 -16.90 3.62
N VAL A 174 26.84 -17.03 4.93
CA VAL A 174 27.58 -16.23 5.93
C VAL A 174 28.34 -17.13 6.89
N ARG A 175 29.40 -16.63 7.52
CA ARG A 175 30.18 -17.42 8.49
C ARG A 175 29.63 -17.28 9.91
N LYS A 176 29.13 -16.10 10.25
CA LYS A 176 28.60 -15.78 11.59
C LYS A 176 27.20 -15.21 11.48
N THR A 177 26.38 -15.46 12.50
CA THR A 177 25.03 -14.90 12.60
C THR A 177 25.04 -13.37 12.61
N SER A 178 25.99 -12.74 13.30
CA SER A 178 26.12 -11.27 13.34
C SER A 178 26.38 -10.65 11.97
N GLU A 179 27.17 -11.33 11.12
CA GLU A 179 27.41 -10.93 9.74
C GLU A 179 26.11 -11.01 8.92
N GLY A 180 25.34 -12.09 9.08
CA GLY A 180 24.03 -12.25 8.45
C GLY A 180 23.05 -11.14 8.83
N ILE A 181 22.97 -10.79 10.12
CA ILE A 181 22.12 -9.69 10.59
C ILE A 181 22.60 -8.34 10.03
N GLY A 182 23.91 -8.09 9.99
CA GLY A 182 24.48 -6.89 9.37
C GLY A 182 24.05 -6.71 7.90
N ARG A 183 24.18 -7.78 7.11
CA ARG A 183 23.74 -7.78 5.69
C ARG A 183 22.23 -7.57 5.54
N VAL A 184 21.42 -8.11 6.45
CA VAL A 184 19.97 -7.87 6.42
C VAL A 184 19.66 -6.38 6.61
N ARG A 185 20.39 -5.67 7.49
CA ARG A 185 20.19 -4.22 7.73
C ARG A 185 20.53 -3.35 6.51
N GLU A 186 21.53 -3.76 5.73
CA GLU A 186 21.89 -3.12 4.46
C GLU A 186 20.76 -3.24 3.41
N GLY A 187 19.89 -4.24 3.55
CA GLY A 187 18.75 -4.48 2.66
C GLY A 187 19.07 -5.43 1.51
N GLY A 188 18.03 -5.86 0.78
CA GLY A 188 18.19 -6.76 -0.38
C GLY A 188 18.62 -8.20 -0.05
N TYR A 189 18.75 -8.55 1.24
CA TYR A 189 19.13 -9.88 1.71
C TYR A 189 18.18 -10.41 2.79
N ALA A 190 17.81 -11.69 2.67
CA ALA A 190 17.00 -12.42 3.64
C ALA A 190 17.84 -13.53 4.28
N TYR A 191 18.09 -13.39 5.57
CA TYR A 191 18.83 -14.38 6.34
C TYR A 191 17.91 -15.46 6.90
N ILE A 192 18.25 -16.73 6.67
CA ILE A 192 17.51 -17.89 7.16
C ILE A 192 18.20 -18.40 8.43
N LEU A 193 17.47 -18.35 9.54
CA LEU A 193 17.92 -18.78 10.86
C LEU A 193 16.78 -19.47 11.63
N GLU A 194 17.10 -20.07 12.77
CA GLU A 194 16.10 -20.71 13.64
C GLU A 194 15.15 -19.70 14.26
N SER A 195 13.92 -20.14 14.55
CA SER A 195 12.84 -19.27 15.03
C SER A 195 13.16 -18.58 16.36
N THR A 196 13.84 -19.28 17.28
CA THR A 196 14.25 -18.73 18.59
C THR A 196 15.24 -17.58 18.43
N PHE A 197 16.25 -17.75 17.57
CA PHE A 197 17.20 -16.69 17.27
C PHE A 197 16.54 -15.55 16.51
N ASN A 198 15.63 -15.85 15.57
CA ASN A 198 14.89 -14.81 14.85
C ASN A 198 14.08 -13.93 15.81
N GLN A 199 13.39 -14.56 16.77
CA GLN A 199 12.70 -13.84 17.83
C GLN A 199 13.67 -12.99 18.65
N TYR A 200 14.78 -13.58 19.12
CA TYR A 200 15.81 -12.86 19.89
C TYR A 200 16.31 -11.60 19.19
N TYR A 201 16.66 -11.66 17.90
CA TYR A 201 17.15 -10.49 17.16
C TYR A 201 16.04 -9.47 16.88
N ARG A 202 14.82 -9.92 16.58
CA ARG A 202 13.69 -9.03 16.31
C ARG A 202 13.25 -8.22 17.54
N GLU A 203 13.30 -8.82 18.74
CA GLU A 203 12.97 -8.08 19.98
C GLU A 203 14.01 -7.00 20.32
N ARG A 204 15.22 -7.09 19.75
CA ARG A 204 16.31 -6.12 19.96
C ARG A 204 16.46 -5.11 18.82
N ASP A 205 15.98 -5.46 17.64
CA ASP A 205 16.10 -4.67 16.43
C ASP A 205 14.75 -4.66 15.70
N CYS A 206 14.00 -3.59 15.91
CA CYS A 206 12.65 -3.43 15.37
C CYS A 206 12.64 -3.16 13.87
N GLU A 207 13.80 -2.94 13.23
CA GLU A 207 13.91 -2.87 11.78
C GLU A 207 13.86 -4.26 11.13
N LEU A 208 13.92 -5.35 11.90
CA LEU A 208 13.86 -6.70 11.38
C LEU A 208 12.43 -7.24 11.34
N THR A 209 12.09 -7.95 10.27
CA THR A 209 10.80 -8.63 10.10
C THR A 209 11.00 -10.11 9.78
N GLN A 210 10.07 -10.92 10.31
CA GLN A 210 9.95 -12.33 9.98
C GLN A 210 9.12 -12.49 8.70
N ILE A 211 9.58 -13.38 7.82
CA ILE A 211 8.86 -13.78 6.61
C ILE A 211 8.30 -15.18 6.84
N GLY A 212 6.99 -15.35 6.64
CA GLY A 212 6.33 -16.64 6.72
C GLY A 212 6.39 -17.33 8.09
N GLY A 213 5.94 -18.58 8.08
CA GLY A 213 5.93 -19.47 9.24
C GLY A 213 7.16 -20.37 9.32
N ILE A 214 7.11 -21.32 10.26
CA ILE A 214 8.12 -22.35 10.43
C ILE A 214 7.92 -23.41 9.34
N PHE A 215 8.93 -23.62 8.49
CA PHE A 215 8.86 -24.57 7.37
C PHE A 215 9.64 -25.87 7.60
N ASN A 216 10.56 -25.88 8.56
CA ASN A 216 11.28 -27.06 9.03
C ASN A 216 11.18 -27.13 10.56
N PRO A 217 10.16 -27.81 11.11
CA PRO A 217 10.02 -27.94 12.55
C PRO A 217 11.20 -28.78 13.09
N SER A 218 11.99 -28.18 13.96
CA SER A 218 13.11 -28.83 14.63
C SER A 218 13.17 -28.31 16.06
N SER A 219 13.49 -29.20 16.99
CA SER A 219 13.50 -28.90 18.42
C SER A 219 14.89 -29.12 19.00
N TYR A 220 15.26 -28.30 19.97
CA TYR A 220 16.45 -28.55 20.77
C TYR A 220 16.22 -29.71 21.73
N ALA A 221 17.24 -30.53 21.91
CA ALA A 221 17.22 -31.67 22.82
C ALA A 221 18.58 -31.83 23.50
N PHE A 222 18.57 -32.43 24.68
CA PHE A 222 19.80 -32.82 25.36
C PHE A 222 20.30 -34.14 24.80
N ALA A 223 21.56 -34.16 24.36
CA ALA A 223 22.21 -35.38 23.88
C ALA A 223 22.81 -36.15 25.05
N VAL A 224 22.51 -37.45 25.13
CA VAL A 224 23.08 -38.38 26.10
C VAL A 224 23.92 -39.45 25.39
N PRO A 225 25.00 -39.96 26.01
CA PRO A 225 25.79 -41.04 25.43
C PRO A 225 24.94 -42.28 25.13
N GLN A 226 25.22 -42.92 24.00
CA GLN A 226 24.50 -44.11 23.57
C GLN A 226 24.70 -45.25 24.58
N GLY A 227 23.60 -45.85 25.03
CA GLY A 227 23.60 -46.95 26.02
C GLY A 227 23.30 -46.52 27.46
N ASN A 228 23.29 -45.22 27.76
CA ASN A 228 22.97 -44.73 29.10
C ASN A 228 21.45 -44.49 29.28
N ALA A 229 20.71 -45.58 29.54
CA ALA A 229 19.25 -45.52 29.67
C ALA A 229 18.79 -44.75 30.92
N PHE A 230 19.50 -44.90 32.04
CA PHE A 230 19.16 -44.24 33.30
C PHE A 230 19.12 -42.71 33.17
N LEU A 231 20.19 -42.10 32.67
CA LEU A 231 20.27 -40.65 32.47
C LEU A 231 19.24 -40.14 31.44
N LYS A 232 18.91 -40.96 30.44
CA LYS A 232 17.88 -40.60 29.45
C LYS A 232 16.49 -40.52 30.10
N GLU A 233 16.16 -41.50 30.94
CA GLU A 233 14.86 -41.58 31.62
C GLU A 233 14.72 -40.47 32.67
N GLU A 234 15.72 -40.31 33.53
CA GLU A 234 15.73 -39.30 34.59
C GLU A 234 15.64 -37.87 34.01
N LEU A 235 16.44 -37.56 32.98
CA LEU A 235 16.40 -36.25 32.32
C LEU A 235 15.05 -36.03 31.62
N GLY A 236 14.48 -37.07 31.01
CA GLY A 236 13.17 -36.99 30.36
C GLY A 236 12.05 -36.65 31.36
N GLU A 237 12.04 -37.29 32.52
CA GLU A 237 11.07 -37.02 33.58
C GLU A 237 11.18 -35.60 34.11
N VAL A 238 12.41 -35.15 34.41
CA VAL A 238 12.67 -33.77 34.89
C VAL A 238 12.24 -32.74 33.84
N ILE A 239 12.54 -32.95 32.56
CA ILE A 239 12.12 -32.03 31.49
C ILE A 239 10.59 -31.95 31.40
N LEU A 240 9.89 -33.08 31.54
CA LEU A 240 8.41 -33.10 31.55
C LEU A 240 7.85 -32.33 32.75
N GLN A 241 8.46 -32.47 33.93
CA GLN A 241 8.08 -31.71 35.11
C GLN A 241 8.27 -30.20 34.89
N LEU A 242 9.43 -29.78 34.38
CA LEU A 242 9.72 -28.37 34.08
C LEU A 242 8.77 -27.79 33.01
N HIS A 243 8.31 -28.62 32.07
CA HIS A 243 7.32 -28.21 31.08
C HIS A 243 5.93 -28.06 31.71
N LYS A 244 5.52 -29.00 32.57
CA LYS A 244 4.24 -28.95 33.30
C LYS A 244 4.15 -27.72 34.21
N GLU A 245 5.26 -27.33 34.83
CA GLU A 245 5.36 -26.14 35.69
C GLU A 245 5.52 -24.83 34.89
N GLN A 246 5.50 -24.87 33.56
CA GLN A 246 5.73 -23.73 32.65
C GLN A 246 7.09 -23.01 32.84
N PHE A 247 8.01 -23.60 33.60
CA PHE A 247 9.31 -23.01 33.89
C PHE A 247 10.13 -22.72 32.61
N ILE A 248 10.04 -23.59 31.60
CA ILE A 248 10.72 -23.39 30.31
C ILE A 248 10.17 -22.18 29.57
N GLU A 249 8.85 -21.94 29.65
CA GLU A 249 8.21 -20.79 29.02
C GLU A 249 8.62 -19.49 29.70
N ASP A 250 8.66 -19.48 31.04
CA ASP A 250 9.15 -18.35 31.83
C ASP A 250 10.62 -18.03 31.51
N LEU A 251 11.46 -19.06 31.41
CA LEU A 251 12.85 -18.92 31.01
C LEU A 251 12.97 -18.33 29.60
N SER A 252 12.18 -18.83 28.65
CA SER A 252 12.14 -18.31 27.28
C SER A 252 11.75 -16.81 27.26
N ASN A 253 10.69 -16.45 27.99
CA ASN A 253 10.24 -15.06 28.09
C ASN A 253 11.31 -14.16 28.73
N ALA A 254 11.97 -14.62 29.80
CA ALA A 254 13.02 -13.89 30.47
C ALA A 254 14.24 -13.67 29.55
N TRP A 255 14.77 -14.73 28.95
CA TRP A 255 16.05 -14.68 28.23
C TRP A 255 15.95 -14.26 26.77
N ILE A 256 14.86 -14.61 26.08
CA ILE A 256 14.69 -14.29 24.65
C ILE A 256 14.05 -12.91 24.49
N LYS A 257 12.95 -12.64 25.21
CA LYS A 257 12.16 -11.42 25.02
C LYS A 257 12.63 -10.23 25.86
N ARG A 258 13.09 -10.44 27.10
CA ARG A 258 13.35 -9.33 28.06
C ARG A 258 14.83 -9.07 28.33
N PHE A 259 15.67 -10.11 28.32
CA PHE A 259 17.06 -9.99 28.77
C PHE A 259 17.88 -9.04 27.90
N ASN A 260 18.58 -8.09 28.51
CA ASN A 260 19.49 -7.17 27.82
C ASN A 260 18.83 -6.38 26.66
N LEU A 261 17.58 -5.95 26.87
CA LEU A 261 16.94 -4.95 26.00
C LEU A 261 17.45 -3.56 26.38
N THR A 262 17.91 -2.80 25.39
CA THR A 262 18.39 -1.42 25.54
C THR A 262 17.27 -0.38 25.36
N GLY A 263 16.03 -0.81 25.16
CA GLY A 263 14.86 0.04 24.91
C GLY A 263 13.54 -0.71 25.17
N PRO A 264 12.37 -0.07 24.93
CA PRO A 264 11.08 -0.74 25.06
C PRO A 264 11.01 -1.93 24.08
N PRO A 265 10.32 -3.02 24.46
CA PRO A 265 10.17 -4.17 23.58
C PRO A 265 9.49 -3.74 22.27
N CYS A 266 9.99 -4.25 21.14
CA CYS A 266 9.48 -3.88 19.82
C CYS A 266 7.98 -4.16 19.67
N SER A 267 7.41 -5.09 20.44
CA SER A 267 5.97 -5.34 20.50
C SER A 267 5.16 -4.13 20.99
N GLU A 268 5.70 -3.34 21.93
CA GLU A 268 5.04 -2.13 22.43
C GLU A 268 5.33 -0.91 21.54
N ALA A 269 6.48 -0.89 20.85
CA ALA A 269 6.74 0.11 19.80
C ALA A 269 5.79 -0.01 18.60
N VAL A 270 5.12 -1.16 18.44
CA VAL A 270 4.05 -1.36 17.45
C VAL A 270 2.69 -0.90 17.97
N ASP A 271 2.47 -0.81 19.29
CA ASP A 271 1.23 -0.28 19.85
C ASP A 271 1.20 1.28 19.85
N ASP A 272 2.36 1.93 19.95
CA ASP A 272 2.49 3.38 19.68
C ASP A 272 2.44 3.69 18.16
N ALA A 273 2.74 2.71 17.31
CA ALA A 273 2.35 2.71 15.90
C ALA A 273 0.95 2.10 15.78
N SER A 274 0.00 2.71 16.49
CA SER A 274 -1.39 2.32 16.61
C SER A 274 -1.91 1.50 15.41
N PRO A 275 -2.56 0.33 15.62
CA PRO A 275 -3.21 -0.43 14.54
C PRO A 275 -4.36 0.36 13.90
N THR A 276 -4.73 1.51 14.47
CA THR A 276 -5.47 2.57 13.80
C THR A 276 -4.53 3.34 12.88
N GLY A 277 -4.49 2.94 11.61
CA GLY A 277 -3.73 3.63 10.57
C GLY A 277 -4.11 5.10 10.45
N THR A 278 -3.45 5.96 11.22
CA THR A 278 -3.44 7.39 10.97
C THR A 278 -2.68 7.59 9.68
N MET A 279 -3.40 8.08 8.67
CA MET A 279 -2.80 8.30 7.37
C MET A 279 -1.86 9.50 7.50
N GLU A 280 -0.56 9.25 7.42
CA GLU A 280 0.44 10.32 7.46
C GLU A 280 0.23 11.31 6.32
N VAL A 281 0.59 12.58 6.58
CA VAL A 281 0.56 13.65 5.58
C VAL A 281 1.37 13.27 4.33
N ALA A 282 2.42 12.45 4.49
CA ALA A 282 3.21 11.90 3.40
C ALA A 282 2.35 11.15 2.35
N SER A 283 1.36 10.37 2.79
CA SER A 283 0.47 9.60 1.91
C SER A 283 -0.56 10.48 1.17
N PHE A 284 -0.82 11.69 1.67
CA PHE A 284 -1.71 12.67 1.05
C PHE A 284 -0.98 13.87 0.42
N GLY A 285 0.36 13.86 0.40
CA GLY A 285 1.17 14.99 -0.04
C GLY A 285 0.81 15.49 -1.44
N GLY A 286 0.53 14.58 -2.38
CA GLY A 286 0.12 14.95 -3.74
C GLY A 286 -1.23 15.69 -3.81
N VAL A 287 -2.15 15.43 -2.89
CA VAL A 287 -3.45 16.14 -2.83
C VAL A 287 -3.24 17.60 -2.42
N PHE A 288 -2.37 17.86 -1.43
CA PHE A 288 -2.02 19.22 -1.02
C PHE A 288 -1.25 19.97 -2.11
N ILE A 289 -0.35 19.29 -2.83
CA ILE A 289 0.35 19.88 -3.98
C ILE A 289 -0.64 20.27 -5.08
N ALA A 290 -1.60 19.40 -5.42
CA ALA A 290 -2.62 19.69 -6.41
C ALA A 290 -3.49 20.90 -6.02
N LEU A 291 -3.84 21.03 -4.73
CA LEU A 291 -4.56 22.19 -4.21
C LEU A 291 -3.76 23.49 -4.41
N MET A 292 -2.48 23.50 -4.05
CA MET A 292 -1.62 24.68 -4.22
C MET A 292 -1.47 25.10 -5.68
N ILE A 293 -1.34 24.13 -6.59
CA ILE A 293 -1.32 24.38 -8.04
C ILE A 293 -2.65 25.00 -8.49
N GLY A 294 -3.79 24.44 -8.06
CA GLY A 294 -5.11 24.94 -8.41
C GLY A 294 -5.35 26.39 -7.96
N LEU A 295 -4.98 26.72 -6.72
CA LEU A 295 -5.05 28.08 -6.19
C LEU A 295 -4.14 29.05 -6.96
N GLY A 296 -2.92 28.61 -7.29
CA GLY A 296 -1.98 29.41 -8.09
C GLY A 296 -2.52 29.73 -9.49
N VAL A 297 -3.10 28.74 -10.16
CA VAL A 297 -3.74 28.93 -11.48
C VAL A 297 -4.93 29.87 -11.39
N ALA A 298 -5.77 29.76 -10.34
CA ALA A 298 -6.91 30.66 -10.15
C ALA A 298 -6.49 32.12 -9.98
N VAL A 299 -5.44 32.38 -9.18
CA VAL A 299 -4.86 33.72 -9.02
C VAL A 299 -4.32 34.25 -10.34
N LEU A 300 -3.60 33.41 -11.10
CA LEU A 300 -3.05 33.79 -12.40
C LEU A 300 -4.16 34.13 -13.41
N LEU A 301 -5.24 33.34 -13.47
CA LEU A 301 -6.40 33.62 -14.33
C LEU A 301 -7.05 34.95 -13.96
N CYS A 302 -7.22 35.24 -12.67
CA CYS A 302 -7.76 36.52 -12.20
C CYS A 302 -6.89 37.71 -12.66
N PHE A 303 -5.55 37.59 -12.57
CA PHE A 303 -4.65 38.62 -13.09
C PHE A 303 -4.77 38.78 -14.61
N VAL A 304 -4.85 37.69 -15.37
CA VAL A 304 -5.03 37.74 -16.83
C VAL A 304 -6.35 38.39 -17.20
N GLU A 305 -7.46 38.05 -16.53
CA GLU A 305 -8.77 38.65 -16.74
C GLU A 305 -8.76 40.15 -16.44
N LEU A 306 -8.10 40.56 -15.36
CA LEU A 306 -7.95 41.97 -15.01
C LEU A 306 -7.17 42.72 -16.09
N LEU A 307 -6.03 42.18 -16.54
CA LEU A 307 -5.21 42.79 -17.58
C LEU A 307 -5.95 42.88 -18.92
N TRP A 308 -6.67 41.82 -19.29
CA TRP A 308 -7.52 41.83 -20.48
C TRP A 308 -8.60 42.89 -20.36
N ARG A 309 -9.34 42.94 -19.24
CA ARG A 309 -10.41 43.93 -19.04
C ARG A 309 -9.88 45.37 -19.05
N CYS A 310 -8.75 45.63 -18.39
CA CYS A 310 -8.08 46.93 -18.42
C CYS A 310 -7.67 47.33 -19.84
N ARG A 311 -7.10 46.40 -20.63
CA ARG A 311 -6.73 46.64 -22.03
C ARG A 311 -7.95 46.95 -22.90
N THR A 312 -9.03 46.19 -22.76
CA THR A 312 -10.26 46.40 -23.54
C THR A 312 -10.93 47.73 -23.19
N LEU A 313 -10.89 48.15 -21.92
CA LEU A 313 -11.37 49.45 -21.48
C LEU A 313 -10.50 50.59 -22.02
N ALA A 314 -9.17 50.46 -21.96
CA ALA A 314 -8.24 51.46 -22.50
C ALA A 314 -8.32 51.61 -24.03
N LEU A 315 -8.78 50.59 -24.76
CA LEU A 315 -9.03 50.67 -26.21
C LEU A 315 -10.40 51.27 -26.57
N ARG A 316 -11.31 51.43 -25.60
CA ARG A 316 -12.64 52.04 -25.79
C ARG A 316 -12.69 53.52 -25.42
N THR A 317 -11.72 54.02 -24.67
CA THR A 317 -11.50 55.45 -24.35
C THR A 317 -10.57 56.09 -25.36
#